data_AF-A0A0H2M1W6-F1
#
_entry.id   AF-A0A0H2M1W6-F1
#
_cell.length_a   1.000
_cell.length_b   1.000
_cell.length_c   1.000
_cell.angle_alpha   90.00
_cell.angle_beta   90.00
_cell.angle_gamma   90.00
#
_symmetry.space_group_name_H-M   'P 1'
#
loop_
_entity.id
_entity.type
_entity.pdbx_description
1 polymer ?
#
loop_
_entity_poly.entity_id
_entity_poly.type
_entity_poly.pdbx_seq_one_letter_code
_entity_poly.pdbx_strand_id
1 'polypeptide(L)'
;MSLRIDSQPVQTFSALFELRGSPEAGELSLTSPIGSTLAQLHWAPGEALLKNGSDIRRFDSVDALIEAATGAAIPVGALFGWLAGRNERVPGWRPDLAQVANGRLQATRETPGPTADLRIVFERS
;
A
#
# COMPACT_ATOMS: atom_id res chain seq x y z
N MET A 1 -0.12 -8.04 3.70
CA MET A 1 0.11 -7.66 2.29
C MET A 1 1.46 -8.18 1.81
N SER A 2 1.57 -8.46 0.52
CA SER A 2 2.84 -8.71 -0.15
C SER A 2 2.92 -7.95 -1.46
N LEU A 3 4.13 -7.54 -1.82
CA LEU A 3 4.44 -6.85 -3.06
C LEU A 3 5.65 -7.54 -3.68
N ARG A 4 5.56 -7.84 -4.98
CA ARG A 4 6.68 -8.29 -5.79
C ARG A 4 6.91 -7.28 -6.89
N ILE A 5 8.15 -6.85 -7.08
CA ILE A 5 8.56 -5.91 -8.11
C ILE A 5 9.52 -6.67 -9.02
N ASP A 6 9.18 -6.80 -10.30
CA ASP A 6 10.02 -7.48 -11.30
C ASP A 6 11.15 -6.55 -11.79
N SER A 7 11.95 -6.06 -10.84
CA SER A 7 13.21 -5.36 -11.10
C SER A 7 14.37 -6.35 -11.30
N GLN A 8 15.56 -5.84 -11.55
CA GLN A 8 16.80 -6.62 -11.55
C GLN A 8 17.74 -6.10 -10.45
N PRO A 9 17.93 -6.83 -9.33
CA PRO A 9 17.27 -8.09 -8.96
C PRO A 9 15.78 -7.89 -8.62
N VAL A 10 15.00 -8.99 -8.62
CA VAL A 10 13.59 -8.97 -8.19
C VAL A 10 13.53 -8.57 -6.72
N GLN A 11 12.65 -7.64 -6.40
CA GLN A 11 12.44 -7.17 -5.04
C GLN A 11 11.10 -7.69 -4.51
N THR A 12 11.09 -8.12 -3.25
CA THR A 12 9.88 -8.56 -2.58
C THR A 12 9.75 -7.87 -1.23
N PHE A 13 8.52 -7.49 -0.91
CA PHE A 13 8.15 -6.90 0.36
C PHE A 13 6.96 -7.67 0.92
N SER A 14 6.97 -7.95 2.21
CA SER A 14 5.86 -8.62 2.89
C SER A 14 5.72 -8.08 4.30
N ALA A 15 4.50 -7.67 4.63
CA ALA A 15 4.19 -7.09 5.92
C ALA A 15 2.74 -7.42 6.31
N LEU A 16 2.50 -7.63 7.58
CA LEU A 16 1.18 -7.40 8.16
C LEU A 16 0.87 -5.91 8.00
N PHE A 17 -0.38 -5.60 7.68
CA PHE A 17 -0.80 -4.24 7.42
C PHE A 17 -2.09 -3.95 8.17
N GLU A 18 -2.22 -2.71 8.66
CA GLU A 18 -3.48 -2.17 9.13
C GLU A 18 -3.72 -0.85 8.40
N LEU A 19 -4.82 -0.75 7.67
CA LEU A 19 -5.23 0.46 6.97
C LEU A 19 -6.49 1.02 7.63
N ARG A 20 -6.44 2.30 8.04
CA ARG A 20 -7.54 3.00 8.71
C ARG A 20 -7.79 4.36 8.09
N GLY A 21 -9.01 4.86 8.26
CA GLY A 21 -9.43 6.19 7.79
C GLY A 21 -9.92 6.20 6.35
N SER A 22 -9.53 7.21 5.60
CA SER A 22 -9.95 7.47 4.22
C SER A 22 -8.75 7.82 3.31
N PRO A 23 -8.97 7.90 1.99
CA PRO A 23 -7.97 8.39 1.04
C PRO A 23 -7.38 9.76 1.40
N GLU A 24 -8.16 10.67 1.98
CA GLU A 24 -7.75 12.04 2.30
C GLU A 24 -7.10 12.18 3.68
N ALA A 25 -7.53 11.35 4.65
CA ALA A 25 -7.01 11.33 6.00
C ALA A 25 -7.01 9.91 6.56
N GLY A 26 -5.82 9.33 6.74
CA GLY A 26 -5.71 7.93 7.09
C GLY A 26 -4.36 7.55 7.67
N GLU A 27 -4.28 6.27 8.03
CA GLU A 27 -3.10 5.67 8.62
C GLU A 27 -2.86 4.29 8.02
N LEU A 28 -1.60 3.98 7.74
CA LEU A 28 -1.14 2.66 7.33
C LEU A 28 -0.01 2.22 8.26
N SER A 29 -0.26 1.18 9.04
CA SER A 29 0.77 0.50 9.83
C SER A 29 1.29 -0.72 9.08
N LEU A 30 2.62 -0.87 9.02
CA LEU A 30 3.31 -2.00 8.41
C LEU A 30 4.17 -2.70 9.45
N THR A 31 3.94 -3.99 9.65
CA THR A 31 4.63 -4.82 10.64
C THR A 31 5.23 -6.05 9.95
N SER A 32 6.47 -6.40 10.27
CA SER A 32 7.11 -7.58 9.72
C SER A 32 6.41 -8.87 10.19
N PRO A 33 6.55 -10.00 9.47
CA PRO A 33 5.97 -11.27 9.89
C PRO A 33 6.46 -11.76 11.26
N ILE A 34 7.61 -11.27 11.73
CA ILE A 34 8.19 -11.58 13.04
C ILE A 34 7.79 -10.58 14.14
N GLY A 35 6.91 -9.62 13.84
CA GLY A 35 6.30 -8.72 14.81
C GLY A 35 7.00 -7.37 15.03
N SER A 36 8.06 -7.05 14.27
CA SER A 36 8.69 -5.72 14.35
C SER A 36 7.96 -4.68 13.49
N THR A 37 7.72 -3.48 14.01
CA THR A 37 7.17 -2.38 13.23
C THR A 37 8.17 -1.94 12.16
N LEU A 38 7.76 -1.98 10.90
CA LEU A 38 8.57 -1.51 9.76
C LEU A 38 8.36 -0.02 9.52
N ALA A 39 7.10 0.42 9.58
CA ALA A 39 6.73 1.80 9.36
C ALA A 39 5.29 2.06 9.86
N GLN A 40 5.04 3.28 10.33
CA GLN A 40 3.71 3.85 10.52
C GLN A 40 3.60 5.09 9.65
N LEU A 41 2.60 5.09 8.78
CA LEU A 41 2.35 6.16 7.83
C LEU A 41 1.07 6.86 8.27
N HIS A 42 1.12 8.18 8.33
CA HIS A 42 -0.04 9.00 8.61
C HIS A 42 -0.15 10.10 7.56
N TRP A 43 -1.35 10.33 7.04
CA TRP A 43 -1.61 11.44 6.15
C TRP A 43 -2.92 12.13 6.46
N ALA A 44 -2.97 13.41 6.15
CA ALA A 44 -4.13 14.29 6.24
C ALA A 44 -3.95 15.47 5.27
N PRO A 45 -4.95 16.33 5.05
CA PRO A 45 -4.77 17.56 4.28
C PRO A 45 -3.61 18.41 4.83
N GLY A 46 -2.54 18.55 4.06
CA GLY A 46 -1.33 19.25 4.50
C GLY A 46 -0.45 18.43 5.44
N GLU A 47 -0.55 17.10 5.47
CA GLU A 47 0.31 16.24 6.28
C GLU A 47 0.59 14.88 5.60
N ALA A 48 1.85 14.47 5.60
CA ALA A 48 2.29 13.14 5.20
C ALA A 48 3.53 12.78 6.02
N LEU A 49 3.36 11.92 7.03
CA LEU A 49 4.38 11.56 8.01
C LEU A 49 4.70 10.07 7.95
N LEU A 50 5.99 9.76 7.92
CA LEU A 50 6.55 8.43 8.10
C LEU A 50 7.20 8.35 9.47
N LYS A 51 6.72 7.45 10.31
CA LYS A 51 7.34 7.11 11.58
C LYS A 51 8.00 5.74 11.49
N ASN A 52 9.29 5.68 11.78
CA ASN A 52 10.05 4.43 11.89
C ASN A 52 10.80 4.44 13.22
N GLY A 53 10.24 3.77 14.23
CA GLY A 53 10.73 3.85 15.60
C GLY A 53 10.62 5.27 16.17
N SER A 54 11.76 5.88 16.51
CA SER A 54 11.86 7.27 16.99
C SER A 54 11.91 8.30 15.87
N ASP A 55 12.20 7.89 14.64
CA ASP A 55 12.42 8.81 13.54
C ASP A 55 11.10 9.15 12.87
N ILE A 56 10.79 10.44 12.82
CA ILE A 56 9.64 10.97 12.10
C ILE A 56 10.15 11.80 10.92
N ARG A 57 9.73 11.43 9.72
CA ARG A 57 10.06 12.14 8.48
C ARG A 57 8.79 12.61 7.80
N ARG A 58 8.82 13.84 7.30
CA ARG A 58 7.72 14.42 6.54
C ARG A 58 7.99 14.31 5.04
N PHE A 59 6.93 14.07 4.28
CA PHE A 59 6.95 13.97 2.83
C PHE A 59 5.99 14.99 2.21
N ASP A 60 6.20 15.27 0.92
CA ASP A 60 5.37 16.24 0.18
C ASP A 60 4.05 15.64 -0.30
N SER A 61 3.96 14.31 -0.38
CA SER A 61 2.75 13.60 -0.81
C SER A 61 2.63 12.23 -0.16
N VAL A 62 1.40 11.71 -0.17
CA VAL A 62 1.09 10.35 0.31
C VAL A 62 1.77 9.29 -0.56
N ASP A 63 1.88 9.54 -1.87
CA ASP A 63 2.56 8.63 -2.79
C ASP A 63 4.06 8.51 -2.44
N ALA A 64 4.73 9.64 -2.17
CA ALA A 64 6.13 9.65 -1.76
C ALA A 64 6.33 8.97 -0.40
N LEU A 65 5.39 9.16 0.53
CA LEU A 65 5.36 8.51 1.83
C LEU A 65 5.27 6.97 1.70
N ILE A 66 4.37 6.47 0.86
CA ILE A 66 4.16 5.04 0.62
C ILE A 66 5.36 4.41 -0.10
N GLU A 67 5.92 5.11 -1.08
CA GLU A 67 7.12 4.66 -1.79
C GLU A 67 8.31 4.56 -0.85
N ALA A 68 8.49 5.54 0.05
CA ALA A 68 9.55 5.50 1.06
C ALA A 68 9.41 4.34 2.06
N ALA A 69 8.19 3.87 2.32
CA ALA A 69 7.92 2.78 3.26
C ALA A 69 7.98 1.38 2.62
N THR A 70 7.54 1.25 1.37
CA THR A 70 7.37 -0.06 0.69
C THR A 70 8.40 -0.31 -0.41
N GLY A 71 9.16 0.72 -0.81
CA GLY A 71 10.08 0.68 -1.94
C GLY A 71 9.40 0.78 -3.31
N ALA A 72 8.09 1.00 -3.35
CA ALA A 72 7.34 1.18 -4.59
C ALA A 72 6.15 2.12 -4.42
N ALA A 73 5.84 2.87 -5.46
CA ALA A 73 4.57 3.58 -5.55
C ALA A 73 3.40 2.58 -5.50
N ILE A 74 2.52 2.71 -4.51
CA ILE A 74 1.23 2.02 -4.38
C ILE A 74 0.14 3.09 -4.26
N PRO A 75 -0.93 3.06 -5.08
CA PRO A 75 -1.97 4.08 -5.06
C PRO A 75 -2.90 3.87 -3.85
N VAL A 76 -2.54 4.39 -2.69
CA VAL A 76 -3.29 4.17 -1.44
C VAL A 76 -4.72 4.70 -1.52
N GLY A 77 -4.96 5.79 -2.24
CA GLY A 77 -6.31 6.32 -2.44
C GLY A 77 -7.24 5.32 -3.13
N ALA A 78 -6.74 4.67 -4.20
CA ALA A 78 -7.49 3.63 -4.90
C ALA A 78 -7.59 2.34 -4.09
N LEU A 79 -6.62 2.05 -3.23
CA LEU A 79 -6.64 0.88 -2.36
C LEU A 79 -7.89 0.84 -1.47
N PHE A 80 -8.33 1.97 -0.91
CA PHE A 80 -9.59 2.03 -0.16
C PHE A 80 -10.79 1.60 -1.01
N GLY A 81 -10.87 2.06 -2.26
CA GLY A 81 -11.92 1.67 -3.17
C GLY A 81 -11.85 0.19 -3.55
N TRP A 82 -10.65 -0.31 -3.87
CA TRP A 82 -10.43 -1.71 -4.22
C TRP A 82 -10.79 -2.66 -3.07
N LEU A 83 -10.40 -2.34 -1.82
CA LEU A 83 -10.77 -3.13 -0.64
C LEU A 83 -12.28 -3.11 -0.36
N ALA A 84 -12.95 -2.02 -0.73
CA ALA A 84 -14.41 -1.92 -0.72
C ALA A 84 -15.08 -2.63 -1.91
N GLY A 85 -14.32 -3.20 -2.85
CA GLY A 85 -14.84 -3.86 -4.05
C GLY A 85 -15.22 -2.90 -5.18
N ARG A 86 -14.82 -1.63 -5.10
CA ARG A 86 -15.00 -0.64 -6.17
C ARG A 86 -13.83 -0.68 -7.14
N ASN A 87 -14.13 -0.63 -8.43
CA ASN A 87 -13.12 -0.58 -9.48
C ASN A 87 -12.62 0.86 -9.71
N GLU A 88 -11.85 1.38 -8.75
CA GLU A 88 -11.18 2.67 -8.89
C GLU A 88 -10.12 2.57 -10.00
N ARG A 89 -10.22 3.45 -11.01
CA ARG A 89 -9.30 3.45 -12.13
C ARG A 89 -8.05 4.26 -11.80
N VAL A 90 -6.90 3.59 -11.81
CA VAL A 90 -5.58 4.21 -11.71
C VAL A 90 -4.79 3.89 -12.97
N PRO A 91 -4.26 4.89 -13.69
CA PRO A 91 -3.43 4.65 -14.86
C PRO A 91 -2.29 3.66 -14.57
N GLY A 92 -2.14 2.66 -15.43
CA GLY A 92 -1.08 1.66 -15.34
C GLY A 92 -1.27 0.58 -14.27
N TRP A 93 -2.34 0.64 -13.47
CA TRP A 93 -2.73 -0.39 -12.52
C TRP A 93 -3.97 -1.16 -13.00
N ARG A 94 -3.95 -2.48 -12.80
CA ARG A 94 -5.07 -3.38 -13.04
C ARG A 94 -5.43 -4.14 -11.76
N PRO A 95 -6.50 -3.75 -11.05
CA PRO A 95 -7.00 -4.52 -9.92
C PRO A 95 -7.78 -5.76 -10.40
N ASP A 96 -7.59 -6.89 -9.72
CA ASP A 96 -8.47 -8.05 -9.77
C ASP A 96 -9.31 -8.08 -8.48
N LEU A 97 -10.59 -7.77 -8.64
CA LEU A 97 -11.56 -7.68 -7.56
C LEU A 97 -12.35 -8.97 -7.35
N ALA A 98 -12.09 -10.03 -8.12
CA ALA A 98 -12.91 -11.24 -8.14
C ALA A 98 -13.02 -11.93 -6.77
N GLN A 99 -11.99 -11.80 -5.93
CA GLN A 99 -11.92 -12.41 -4.60
C GLN A 99 -12.01 -11.41 -3.45
N VAL A 100 -12.31 -10.13 -3.73
CA VAL A 100 -12.39 -9.09 -2.70
C VAL A 100 -13.52 -9.38 -1.72
N ALA A 101 -14.62 -9.95 -2.20
CA ALA A 101 -15.70 -10.45 -1.36
C ALA A 101 -15.26 -11.54 -0.37
N ASN A 102 -14.17 -12.27 -0.69
CA ASN A 102 -13.57 -13.32 0.14
C ASN A 102 -12.32 -12.83 0.90
N GLY A 103 -12.13 -11.50 1.03
CA GLY A 103 -11.01 -10.92 1.77
C GLY A 103 -9.67 -11.00 1.05
N ARG A 104 -9.67 -11.09 -0.30
CA ARG A 104 -8.44 -11.13 -1.11
C ARG A 104 -8.48 -10.11 -2.24
N LEU A 105 -7.44 -9.32 -2.36
CA LEU A 105 -7.23 -8.37 -3.44
C LEU A 105 -5.90 -8.67 -4.13
N GLN A 106 -5.91 -8.68 -5.47
CA GLN A 106 -4.70 -8.61 -6.27
C GLN A 106 -4.75 -7.36 -7.13
N ALA A 107 -3.62 -6.67 -7.31
CA ALA A 107 -3.51 -5.57 -8.25
C ALA A 107 -2.13 -5.60 -8.91
N THR A 108 -2.08 -5.46 -10.22
CA THR A 108 -0.83 -5.48 -10.99
C THR A 108 -0.56 -4.10 -11.57
N ARG A 109 0.62 -3.55 -11.30
CA ARG A 109 1.15 -2.37 -12.02
C ARG A 109 1.82 -2.85 -13.29
N GLU A 110 1.26 -2.48 -14.43
CA GLU A 110 1.80 -2.76 -15.76
C GLU A 110 2.66 -1.59 -16.26
N THR A 111 2.30 -0.35 -15.91
CA THR A 111 3.07 0.86 -16.27
C THR A 111 3.04 1.93 -15.16
N PRO A 112 4.09 2.75 -15.02
CA PRO A 112 5.41 2.55 -15.62
C PRO A 112 6.08 1.28 -15.06
N GLY A 113 7.03 0.74 -15.82
CA GLY A 113 7.86 -0.36 -15.34
C GLY A 113 8.79 0.11 -14.19
N PRO A 114 9.34 -0.82 -13.39
CA PRO A 114 9.13 -2.27 -13.44
C PRO A 114 7.71 -2.68 -13.03
N THR A 115 7.24 -3.82 -13.56
CA THR A 115 5.94 -4.38 -13.18
C THR A 115 5.94 -4.73 -11.69
N ALA A 116 4.78 -4.59 -11.06
CA ALA A 116 4.61 -4.93 -9.66
C ALA A 116 3.31 -5.70 -9.42
N ASP A 117 3.37 -6.76 -8.64
CA ASP A 117 2.21 -7.52 -8.19
C ASP A 117 1.97 -7.28 -6.70
N LEU A 118 0.88 -6.57 -6.40
CA LEU A 118 0.37 -6.35 -5.06
C LEU A 118 -0.67 -7.43 -4.72
N ARG A 119 -0.50 -8.08 -3.57
CA ARG A 119 -1.47 -9.03 -3.01
C ARG A 119 -1.79 -8.67 -1.58
N ILE A 120 -3.08 -8.64 -1.27
CA ILE A 120 -3.60 -8.30 0.06
C ILE A 120 -4.59 -9.36 0.48
N VAL A 121 -4.41 -9.86 1.71
CA VAL A 121 -5.37 -10.70 2.41
C VAL A 121 -5.81 -9.90 3.63
N PHE A 122 -7.11 -9.79 3.84
CA PHE A 122 -7.71 -8.96 4.87
C PHE A 122 -9.01 -9.57 5.39
N GLU A 123 -9.39 -9.25 6.61
CA GLU A 123 -10.68 -9.65 7.18
C GLU A 123 -11.76 -8.66 6.76
N ARG A 124 -12.96 -9.17 6.43
CA ARG A 124 -14.13 -8.31 6.24
C ARG A 124 -14.82 -8.16 7.60
N SER A 125 -15.02 -6.92 8.01
CA SER A 125 -15.86 -6.58 9.16
C SER A 125 -17.34 -6.57 8.77
#